data_AF-A0A7S0L1D5-F1
#
_entry.id   AF-A0A7S0L1D5-F1
#
_cell.length_a   1.000
_cell.length_b   1.000
_cell.length_c   1.000
_cell.angle_alpha   90.00
_cell.angle_beta   90.00
_cell.angle_gamma   90.00
#
_symmetry.space_group_name_H-M   'P 1'
#
loop_
_entity.id
_entity.type
_entity.pdbx_description
1 polymer ?
#
loop_
_entity_poly.entity_id
_entity_poly.type
_entity_poly.pdbx_seq_one_letter_code
_entity_poly.pdbx_strand_id
1 'polypeptide(L)'
;PRGTASKGSPMVQVEMVEVTILRNEQGALGIDIDERNMVRRVAESCRIADERKDAILPGDVIVGVSGVPLEGRRLLEVMEAGHPGYVMHLERRPLDDEARNELSSNIMTTMRLQAVASGFGEQNDGRRYVSLPGRQVTTGGRVHALRAARR
;
A
#
# COMPACT_ATOMS: atom_id res chain seq x y z
N PRO A 1 28.16 42.52 -10.43
CA PRO A 1 27.42 41.46 -9.68
C PRO A 1 26.08 41.15 -10.37
N ARG A 2 26.01 40.09 -11.17
CA ARG A 2 24.75 39.61 -11.76
C ARG A 2 24.08 38.68 -10.74
N GLY A 3 23.01 39.14 -10.11
CA GLY A 3 22.20 38.32 -9.22
C GLY A 3 21.44 37.27 -10.03
N THR A 4 21.73 36.00 -9.77
CA THR A 4 20.93 34.88 -10.26
C THR A 4 19.65 34.84 -9.44
N ALA A 5 18.54 35.27 -10.04
CA ALA A 5 17.21 35.05 -9.48
C ALA A 5 16.99 33.53 -9.38
N SER A 6 16.90 33.01 -8.15
CA SER A 6 16.40 31.66 -7.92
C SER A 6 14.95 31.62 -8.38
N LYS A 7 14.69 30.96 -9.51
CA LYS A 7 13.33 30.58 -9.90
C LYS A 7 12.80 29.71 -8.76
N GLY A 8 11.92 30.28 -7.93
CA GLY A 8 11.20 29.52 -6.90
C GLY A 8 10.53 28.35 -7.59
N SER A 9 10.89 27.13 -7.18
CA SER A 9 10.21 25.93 -7.66
C SER A 9 8.71 26.08 -7.41
N PRO A 10 7.85 25.72 -8.37
CA PRO A 10 6.41 25.80 -8.17
C PRO A 10 6.05 25.02 -6.91
N MET A 11 5.39 25.68 -5.94
CA MET A 11 4.86 25.01 -4.76
C MET A 11 3.80 24.03 -5.24
N VAL A 12 4.12 22.74 -5.18
CA VAL A 12 3.16 21.66 -5.42
C VAL A 12 2.09 21.78 -4.34
N GLN A 13 0.84 22.04 -4.73
CA GLN A 13 -0.28 22.06 -3.78
C GLN A 13 -0.42 20.66 -3.19
N VAL A 14 -0.37 20.54 -1.86
CA VAL A 14 -0.58 19.26 -1.17
C VAL A 14 -1.93 19.36 -0.46
N GLU A 15 -2.80 18.40 -0.69
CA GLU A 15 -4.09 18.27 -0.04
C GLU A 15 -3.98 17.27 1.12
N MET A 16 -4.59 17.59 2.27
CA MET A 16 -4.70 16.68 3.40
C MET A 16 -6.05 15.97 3.36
N VAL A 17 -6.04 14.64 3.38
CA VAL A 17 -7.25 13.82 3.32
C VAL A 17 -7.30 12.92 4.55
N GLU A 18 -8.47 12.86 5.20
CA GLU A 18 -8.75 11.89 6.26
C GLU A 18 -9.70 10.82 5.72
N VAL A 19 -9.35 9.55 5.98
CA VAL A 19 -10.14 8.40 5.53
C VAL A 19 -10.17 7.32 6.60
N THR A 20 -11.34 6.73 6.86
CA THR A 20 -11.46 5.56 7.75
C THR A 20 -11.47 4.28 6.94
N ILE A 21 -10.43 3.46 7.09
CA ILE A 21 -10.27 2.16 6.40
C ILE A 21 -10.60 1.03 7.37
N LEU A 22 -11.45 0.11 6.93
CA LEU A 22 -11.87 -1.06 7.68
C LEU A 22 -11.11 -2.30 7.21
N ARG A 23 -10.85 -3.24 8.13
CA ARG A 23 -10.38 -4.57 7.76
C ARG A 23 -11.51 -5.32 7.06
N ASN A 24 -11.17 -6.02 5.98
CA ASN A 24 -12.08 -6.94 5.31
C ASN A 24 -12.22 -8.25 6.10
N GLU A 25 -13.02 -9.17 5.59
CA GLU A 25 -13.29 -10.48 6.22
C GLU A 25 -12.02 -11.32 6.39
N GLN A 26 -11.01 -11.09 5.56
CA GLN A 26 -9.69 -11.73 5.63
C GLN A 26 -8.73 -11.00 6.58
N GLY A 27 -9.20 -9.95 7.26
CA GLY A 27 -8.41 -9.13 8.17
C GLY A 27 -7.44 -8.17 7.48
N ALA A 28 -7.47 -8.01 6.16
CA ALA A 28 -6.59 -7.10 5.42
C ALA A 28 -7.25 -5.74 5.20
N LEU A 29 -6.45 -4.68 5.04
CA LEU A 29 -6.95 -3.33 4.73
C LEU A 29 -7.28 -3.13 3.23
N GLY A 30 -6.77 -4.00 2.35
CA GLY A 30 -6.97 -3.85 0.91
C GLY A 30 -6.16 -2.71 0.29
N ILE A 31 -5.10 -2.23 0.93
CA ILE A 31 -4.16 -1.24 0.37
C ILE A 31 -2.75 -1.81 0.35
N ASP A 32 -2.03 -1.55 -0.73
CA ASP A 32 -0.60 -1.85 -0.85
C ASP A 32 0.17 -0.54 -0.69
N ILE A 33 1.14 -0.51 0.23
CA ILE A 33 1.98 0.65 0.52
C ILE A 33 3.45 0.31 0.34
N ASP A 34 4.28 1.29 -0.04
CA ASP A 34 5.73 1.13 -0.06
C ASP A 34 6.37 1.47 1.30
N GLU A 35 7.70 1.39 1.36
CA GLU A 35 8.49 1.67 2.56
C GLU A 35 8.41 3.12 3.06
N ARG A 36 7.88 4.03 2.24
CA ARG A 36 7.65 5.44 2.56
C ARG A 36 6.19 5.72 2.92
N ASN A 37 5.40 4.66 3.13
CA ASN A 37 3.95 4.71 3.36
C ASN A 37 3.16 5.33 2.20
N MET A 38 3.72 5.34 0.99
CA MET A 38 2.98 5.78 -0.19
C MET A 38 2.08 4.65 -0.66
N VAL A 39 0.81 4.97 -0.89
CA VAL A 39 -0.16 4.07 -1.49
C VAL A 39 0.28 3.76 -2.91
N ARG A 40 0.59 2.50 -3.14
CA ARG A 40 0.99 1.98 -4.44
C ARG A 40 -0.21 1.43 -5.18
N ARG A 41 -1.19 0.88 -4.45
CA ARG A 41 -2.44 0.35 -5.00
C ARG A 41 -3.53 0.29 -3.95
N VAL A 42 -4.77 0.44 -4.41
CA VAL A 42 -5.99 0.14 -3.66
C VAL A 42 -6.65 -1.08 -4.31
N ALA A 43 -6.92 -2.12 -3.53
CA ALA A 43 -7.61 -3.32 -3.97
C ALA A 43 -9.13 -3.12 -3.92
N GLU A 44 -9.87 -3.88 -4.74
CA GLU A 44 -11.35 -3.86 -4.72
C GLU A 44 -11.93 -4.30 -3.36
N SER A 45 -11.18 -5.10 -2.60
CA SER A 45 -11.55 -5.51 -1.24
C SER A 45 -11.23 -4.47 -0.17
N CYS A 46 -10.70 -3.31 -0.54
CA CYS A 46 -10.54 -2.17 0.36
C CYS A 46 -11.93 -1.70 0.80
N ARG A 47 -12.13 -1.59 2.11
CA ARG A 47 -13.40 -1.13 2.69
C ARG A 47 -13.18 0.23 3.33
N ILE A 48 -13.86 1.24 2.80
CA ILE A 48 -13.83 2.61 3.32
C ILE A 48 -15.18 2.88 4.00
N ALA A 49 -15.16 3.42 5.21
CA ALA A 49 -16.37 3.56 6.03
C ALA A 49 -17.39 4.56 5.46
N ASP A 50 -16.95 5.54 4.68
CA ASP A 50 -17.78 6.64 4.15
C ASP A 50 -18.25 6.42 2.70
N GLU A 51 -18.04 5.21 2.15
CA GLU A 51 -18.41 4.80 0.79
C GLU A 51 -17.81 5.65 -0.36
N ARG A 52 -16.88 6.57 -0.07
CA ARG A 52 -16.21 7.35 -1.11
C ARG A 52 -15.15 6.49 -1.81
N LYS A 53 -15.47 6.02 -3.02
CA LYS A 53 -14.57 5.16 -3.82
C LYS A 53 -13.20 5.79 -4.11
N ASP A 54 -13.12 7.13 -4.13
CA ASP A 54 -11.88 7.88 -4.42
C ASP A 54 -11.27 8.53 -3.16
N ALA A 55 -11.67 8.09 -1.96
CA ALA A 55 -11.10 8.62 -0.72
C ALA A 55 -9.62 8.29 -0.55
N ILE A 56 -9.12 7.22 -1.19
CA ILE A 56 -7.71 6.86 -1.21
C ILE A 56 -7.28 6.51 -2.64
N LEU A 57 -6.14 7.06 -3.07
CA LEU A 57 -5.64 6.93 -4.43
C LEU A 57 -4.17 6.50 -4.43
N PRO A 58 -3.70 5.80 -5.48
CA PRO A 58 -2.28 5.61 -5.70
C PRO A 58 -1.53 6.95 -5.72
N GLY A 59 -0.42 7.02 -5.00
CA GLY A 59 0.40 8.22 -4.82
C GLY A 59 0.10 9.02 -3.55
N ASP A 60 -1.02 8.74 -2.87
CA ASP A 60 -1.26 9.30 -1.53
C ASP A 60 -0.19 8.80 -0.56
N VAL A 61 0.31 9.67 0.32
CA VAL A 61 1.28 9.29 1.35
C VAL A 61 0.59 9.28 2.70
N ILE A 62 0.59 8.13 3.38
CA ILE A 62 0.06 8.06 4.74
C ILE A 62 1.04 8.75 5.68
N VAL A 63 0.56 9.76 6.40
CA VAL A 63 1.37 10.57 7.33
C VAL A 63 0.92 10.40 8.78
N GLY A 64 -0.24 9.80 9.02
CA GLY A 64 -0.72 9.48 10.36
C GLY A 64 -1.77 8.37 10.37
N VAL A 65 -1.93 7.72 11.52
CA VAL A 65 -2.92 6.68 11.77
C VAL A 65 -3.51 6.82 13.17
N SER A 66 -4.84 6.83 13.28
CA SER A 66 -5.61 6.92 14.52
C SER A 66 -5.14 8.06 15.46
N GLY A 67 -4.89 9.23 14.89
CA GLY A 67 -4.38 10.40 15.62
C GLY A 67 -2.88 10.39 15.94
N VAL A 68 -2.14 9.35 15.52
CA VAL A 68 -0.69 9.24 15.72
C VAL A 68 0.05 9.58 14.43
N PRO A 69 0.92 10.61 14.41
CA PRO A 69 1.74 10.92 13.24
C PRO A 69 2.83 9.85 13.03
N LEU A 70 3.13 9.53 11.77
CA LEU A 70 4.14 8.52 11.44
C LEU A 70 5.57 9.07 11.60
N GLU A 71 5.81 10.33 11.25
CA GLU A 71 7.13 11.01 11.41
C GLU A 71 8.32 10.20 10.84
N GLY A 72 8.11 9.55 9.69
CA GLY A 72 9.12 8.70 9.04
C GLY A 72 9.15 7.24 9.50
N ARG A 73 8.31 6.85 10.47
CA ARG A 73 8.08 5.45 10.85
C ARG A 73 7.20 4.74 9.81
N ARG A 74 7.29 3.42 9.76
CA ARG A 74 6.42 2.62 8.89
C ARG A 74 5.04 2.50 9.52
N LEU A 75 3.99 2.52 8.69
CA LEU A 75 2.61 2.38 9.16
C LEU A 75 2.43 1.15 10.07
N LEU A 76 3.02 0.01 9.68
CA LEU A 76 2.94 -1.25 10.44
C LEU A 76 3.57 -1.18 11.83
N GLU A 77 4.48 -0.24 12.08
CA GLU A 77 5.11 -0.04 13.40
C GLU A 77 4.21 0.76 14.35
N VAL A 78 3.27 1.54 13.81
CA VAL A 78 2.39 2.43 14.57
C VAL A 78 0.99 1.86 14.72
N MET A 79 0.55 1.01 13.78
CA MET A 79 -0.76 0.37 13.85
C MET A 79 -0.89 -0.58 15.04
N GLU A 80 -1.94 -0.38 15.82
CA GLU A 80 -2.36 -1.36 16.82
C GLU A 80 -2.82 -2.66 16.14
N ALA A 81 -2.27 -3.80 16.53
CA ALA A 81 -2.63 -5.09 15.95
C ALA A 81 -4.10 -5.44 16.27
N GLY A 82 -4.80 -6.04 15.29
CA GLY A 82 -6.15 -6.58 15.48
C GLY A 82 -7.29 -5.56 15.52
N HIS A 83 -7.01 -4.26 15.44
CA HIS A 83 -8.07 -3.23 15.38
C HIS A 83 -8.90 -3.39 14.10
N PRO A 84 -10.26 -3.33 14.17
CA PRO A 84 -11.14 -3.58 13.02
C PRO A 84 -11.10 -2.49 11.94
N GLY A 85 -10.56 -1.32 12.26
CA GLY A 85 -10.40 -0.22 11.33
C GLY A 85 -9.49 0.87 11.90
N TYR A 86 -9.05 1.77 11.03
CA TYR A 86 -8.09 2.82 11.32
C TYR A 86 -8.47 4.11 10.60
N VAL A 87 -8.28 5.24 11.27
CA VAL A 87 -8.38 6.57 10.66
C VAL A 87 -7.01 6.92 10.07
N MET A 88 -6.90 7.00 8.76
CA MET A 88 -5.65 7.36 8.08
C MET A 88 -5.69 8.84 7.71
N HIS A 89 -4.56 9.52 7.94
CA HIS A 89 -4.31 10.87 7.43
C HIS A 89 -3.34 10.75 6.26
N LEU A 90 -3.73 11.30 5.12
CA LEU A 90 -3.05 11.20 3.84
C LEU A 90 -2.61 12.58 3.36
N GLU A 91 -1.41 12.66 2.81
CA GLU A 91 -0.97 13.74 1.94
C GLU A 91 -1.21 13.33 0.49
N ARG A 92 -2.05 14.09 -0.21
CA ARG A 92 -2.35 13.91 -1.63
C ARG A 92 -1.64 14.97 -2.45
N ARG A 93 -0.84 14.52 -3.41
CA ARG A 93 -0.19 15.38 -4.39
C ARG A 93 -0.98 15.37 -5.70
N PRO A 94 -0.98 16.47 -6.48
CA PRO A 94 -1.55 16.52 -7.81
C PRO A 94 -0.70 15.65 -8.72
N LEU A 95 -1.16 14.41 -8.91
CA LEU A 95 -0.66 13.48 -9.91
C LEU A 95 -1.74 13.33 -10.97
N ASP A 96 -1.32 13.31 -12.23
CA ASP A 96 -2.19 12.93 -13.33
C ASP A 96 -2.42 11.40 -13.34
N ASP A 97 -3.38 10.97 -14.14
CA ASP A 97 -3.77 9.56 -14.20
C ASP A 97 -2.65 8.68 -14.78
N GLU A 98 -1.80 9.22 -15.66
CA GLU A 98 -0.66 8.49 -16.21
C GLU A 98 0.37 8.16 -15.12
N ALA A 99 0.77 9.14 -14.32
CA ALA A 99 1.66 8.96 -13.19
C ALA A 99 1.06 8.00 -12.15
N ARG A 100 -0.24 8.09 -11.86
CA ARG A 100 -0.93 7.16 -10.94
C ARG A 100 -0.95 5.72 -11.46
N ASN A 101 -1.19 5.55 -12.75
CA ASN A 101 -1.16 4.24 -13.40
C ASN A 101 0.24 3.63 -13.37
N GLU A 102 1.28 4.44 -13.57
CA GLU A 102 2.68 4.00 -13.46
C GLU A 102 3.02 3.52 -12.04
N LEU A 103 2.47 4.15 -11.00
CA LEU A 103 2.66 3.70 -9.62
C LEU A 103 2.11 2.29 -9.38
N SER A 104 1.01 1.95 -10.05
CA SER A 104 0.30 0.68 -9.91
C SER A 104 0.78 -0.41 -10.87
N SER A 105 1.39 -0.06 -12.01
CA SER A 105 1.71 -0.96 -13.12
C SER A 105 2.70 -2.08 -12.77
N ASN A 106 3.54 -1.85 -11.77
CA ASN A 106 4.60 -2.77 -11.35
C ASN A 106 4.23 -3.64 -10.14
N ILE A 107 2.99 -3.55 -9.64
CA ILE A 107 2.53 -4.34 -8.48
C ILE A 107 1.86 -5.59 -9.00
N MET A 108 2.52 -6.74 -8.84
CA MET A 108 1.92 -8.02 -9.21
C MET A 108 0.63 -8.29 -8.39
N THR A 109 -0.48 -8.52 -9.08
CA THR A 109 -1.73 -8.99 -8.46
C THR A 109 -1.53 -10.41 -7.92
N THR A 110 -2.32 -10.86 -6.92
CA THR A 110 -2.33 -12.26 -6.50
C THR A 110 -2.60 -13.20 -7.69
N MET A 111 -3.50 -12.79 -8.59
CA MET A 111 -3.78 -13.52 -9.83
C MET A 111 -2.56 -13.64 -10.74
N ARG A 112 -1.75 -12.57 -10.87
CA ARG A 112 -0.53 -12.59 -11.69
C ARG A 112 0.59 -13.38 -11.00
N LEU A 113 0.71 -13.32 -9.68
CA LEU A 113 1.60 -14.20 -8.91
C LEU A 113 1.19 -15.66 -9.06
N GLN A 114 -0.11 -15.98 -8.99
CA GLN A 114 -0.62 -17.33 -9.25
C GLN A 114 -0.39 -17.76 -10.70
N ALA A 115 -0.58 -16.87 -11.68
CA ALA A 115 -0.29 -17.16 -13.08
C ALA A 115 1.20 -17.41 -13.32
N VAL A 116 2.09 -16.58 -12.78
CA VAL A 116 3.55 -16.76 -12.85
C VAL A 116 3.98 -18.05 -12.11
N ALA A 117 3.46 -18.29 -10.90
CA ALA A 117 3.73 -19.52 -10.14
C ALA A 117 3.16 -20.78 -10.82
N SER A 118 2.13 -20.64 -11.65
CA SER A 118 1.55 -21.71 -12.46
C SER A 118 2.18 -21.81 -13.86
N GLY A 119 3.22 -21.02 -14.16
CA GLY A 119 3.96 -21.06 -15.43
C GLY A 119 3.35 -20.27 -16.60
N PHE A 120 2.35 -19.42 -16.36
CA PHE A 120 1.59 -18.67 -17.37
C PHE A 120 1.89 -17.16 -17.42
N GLY A 121 2.99 -16.67 -16.84
CA GLY A 121 3.31 -15.23 -16.86
C GLY A 121 4.80 -14.92 -16.98
N GLU A 122 5.13 -13.92 -17.80
CA GLU A 122 6.49 -13.37 -17.91
C GLU A 122 6.95 -12.73 -16.59
N GLN A 123 8.16 -13.09 -16.17
CA GLN A 123 8.91 -12.37 -15.12
C GLN A 123 9.35 -11.03 -15.69
N ASN A 124 8.87 -9.93 -15.13
CA ASN A 124 9.31 -8.60 -15.56
C ASN A 124 10.61 -8.18 -14.83
N ASP A 125 11.43 -7.42 -15.55
CA ASP A 125 12.87 -7.19 -15.34
C ASP A 125 13.29 -6.67 -13.94
N GLY A 126 14.16 -7.45 -13.28
CA GLY A 126 15.33 -6.93 -12.55
C GLY A 126 15.14 -6.19 -11.21
N ARG A 127 13.93 -5.80 -10.78
CA ARG A 127 13.75 -5.11 -9.49
C ARG A 127 13.26 -6.07 -8.41
N ARG A 128 14.12 -6.35 -7.43
CA ARG A 128 13.81 -7.18 -6.23
C ARG A 128 12.58 -6.62 -5.51
N TYR A 129 11.46 -7.26 -5.72
CA TYR A 129 10.22 -7.05 -5.00
C TYR A 129 10.33 -7.72 -3.61
N VAL A 130 10.08 -6.98 -2.54
CA VAL A 130 9.95 -7.52 -1.19
C VAL A 130 8.48 -7.38 -0.79
N SER A 131 7.71 -8.46 -0.88
CA SER A 131 6.45 -8.53 -0.13
C SER A 131 6.82 -8.59 1.35
N LEU A 132 6.61 -7.51 2.09
CA LEU A 132 6.60 -7.61 3.55
C LEU A 132 5.48 -8.59 3.96
N PRO A 133 5.64 -9.33 5.08
CA PRO A 133 4.76 -10.43 5.45
C PRO A 133 3.36 -9.93 5.87
N GLY A 134 2.57 -9.48 4.91
CA GLY A 134 1.13 -9.27 5.00
C GLY A 134 0.36 -10.15 4.01
N ARG A 135 1.08 -10.90 3.15
CA ARG A 135 0.50 -11.80 2.16
C ARG A 135 1.11 -13.19 2.30
N GLN A 136 0.57 -14.01 3.20
CA GLN A 136 0.71 -15.45 3.04
C GLN A 136 -0.14 -15.83 1.83
N VAL A 137 0.53 -16.13 0.72
CA VAL A 137 -0.08 -16.94 -0.34
C VAL A 137 -0.17 -18.35 0.24
N THR A 138 -1.28 -18.68 0.89
CA THR A 138 -1.64 -20.09 1.07
C THR A 138 -2.05 -20.60 -0.30
N THR A 139 -1.06 -20.95 -1.12
CA THR A 139 -1.28 -21.83 -2.26
C THR A 139 -1.80 -23.14 -1.66
N GLY A 140 -3.08 -23.42 -1.87
CA GLY A 140 -3.68 -24.70 -1.53
C GLY A 140 -2.88 -25.81 -2.19
N GLY A 141 -2.02 -26.45 -1.40
CA GLY A 141 -1.09 -27.49 -1.83
C GLY A 141 -0.51 -28.16 -0.60
N ARG A 142 -1.30 -29.09 -0.03
CA ARG A 142 -0.90 -30.13 0.95
C ARG A 142 0.44 -29.86 1.68
N VAL A 143 0.39 -29.19 2.83
CA VAL A 143 1.49 -29.27 3.79
C VAL A 143 1.19 -30.44 4.72
N HIS A 144 1.92 -31.54 4.50
CA HIS A 144 2.03 -32.62 5.46
C HIS A 144 2.38 -32.05 6.85
N ALA A 145 1.51 -32.28 7.83
CA ALA A 145 1.82 -32.07 9.24
C ALA A 145 2.94 -33.05 9.65
N LEU A 146 4.19 -32.63 9.50
CA LEU A 146 5.35 -33.33 10.03
C LEU A 146 5.55 -32.91 11.50
N ARG A 147 4.99 -33.76 12.37
CA ARG A 147 5.58 -34.25 13.63
C ARG A 147 6.67 -33.35 14.26
N ALA A 148 6.31 -32.71 15.38
CA ALA A 148 7.23 -32.51 16.51
C ALA A 148 6.44 -32.23 17.80
N ALA A 149 5.99 -33.28 18.48
CA ALA A 149 5.81 -33.24 19.92
C ALA A 149 6.60 -34.41 20.51
N ARG A 150 7.85 -34.11 20.87
CA ARG A 150 8.63 -34.87 21.83
C ARG A 150 8.01 -34.62 23.21
N ARG A 151 7.39 -35.64 23.79
CA ARG A 151 7.63 -36.17 25.15
C ARG A 151 6.71 -37.36 25.37
#